data_AF-S2ZUC4-F1
#
_entry.id   AF-S2ZUC4-F1
#
_cell.length_a   1.000
_cell.length_b   1.000
_cell.length_c   1.000
_cell.angle_alpha   90.00
_cell.angle_beta   90.00
_cell.angle_gamma   90.00
#
_symmetry.space_group_name_H-M   'P 1'
#
loop_
_entity.id
_entity.type
_entity.pdbx_description
1 polymer ?
#
loop_
_entity_poly.entity_id
_entity_poly.type
_entity_poly.pdbx_seq_one_letter_code
_entity_poly.pdbx_strand_id
1 'polypeptide(L)'
;MDIQHIMDYLPITYALQQQDVSKTMVDLKLLKEIPIDSSVNQCQGFCYNSKKDVFVLACINSENTRQIIYELDPRTFDIVGTYKFRDASVLAHMNTLTYNPDTNLLYTTNAMVDGHRITTIDADTMSIGNTITIPERVFNLAYDKKTNQFISIVPIDATMRRINYYNSQFQLIRSKDIDAHHDDYNNNGAFATDGKTIFATLSTVVTVDKTGNVTKISSFPKDLEIEDMDMRHNIMYAAVNMNHKVFIYSMLNY
;
A
#
# COMPACT_ATOMS: atom_id res chain seq x y z
N MET A 1 -9.71 -26.94 57.63
CA MET A 1 -9.23 -25.57 57.90
C MET A 1 -7.81 -25.74 58.38
N ASP A 2 -6.79 -25.41 57.61
CA ASP A 2 -6.55 -24.06 57.08
C ASP A 2 -6.06 -24.01 55.62
N ILE A 3 -6.33 -22.86 54.99
CA ILE A 3 -6.05 -22.47 53.62
C ILE A 3 -4.75 -21.68 53.59
N GLN A 4 -3.68 -22.13 52.90
CA GLN A 4 -2.75 -21.22 52.21
C GLN A 4 -1.65 -21.90 51.38
N HIS A 5 -1.42 -21.32 50.19
CA HIS A 5 -0.33 -21.51 49.22
C HIS A 5 -0.57 -22.47 48.04
N ILE A 6 -1.41 -21.94 47.14
CA ILE A 6 -1.28 -22.01 45.67
C ILE A 6 0.18 -21.78 45.26
N MET A 7 0.78 -22.73 44.54
CA MET A 7 1.80 -22.50 43.49
C MET A 7 1.84 -23.72 42.55
N ASP A 8 0.69 -24.01 41.92
CA ASP A 8 0.70 -24.78 40.67
C ASP A 8 1.20 -23.86 39.57
N TYR A 9 2.51 -23.83 39.37
CA TYR A 9 3.13 -23.30 38.15
C TYR A 9 2.79 -24.24 36.99
N LEU A 10 1.58 -24.11 36.48
CA LEU A 10 1.29 -24.47 35.09
C LEU A 10 1.90 -23.38 34.22
N PRO A 11 2.93 -23.66 33.38
CA PRO A 11 3.25 -22.75 32.31
C PRO A 11 2.05 -22.75 31.37
N ILE A 12 1.27 -21.66 31.40
CA ILE A 12 0.36 -21.30 30.33
C ILE A 12 1.26 -21.02 29.14
N THR A 13 1.63 -22.06 28.41
CA THR A 13 2.07 -21.94 27.04
C THR A 13 0.90 -21.31 26.30
N TYR A 14 1.00 -20.00 26.07
CA TYR A 14 0.34 -19.35 24.96
C TYR A 14 0.87 -20.03 23.69
N ALA A 15 0.32 -21.19 23.37
CA ALA A 15 0.34 -21.70 22.01
C ALA A 15 -0.48 -20.68 21.22
N LEU A 16 0.19 -19.68 20.68
CA LEU A 16 -0.30 -18.99 19.49
C LEU A 16 -0.62 -20.12 18.51
N GLN A 17 -1.92 -20.39 18.35
CA GLN A 17 -2.41 -21.19 17.24
C GLN A 17 -1.82 -20.51 16.00
N GLN A 18 -0.76 -21.09 15.43
CA GLN A 18 -0.34 -20.76 14.08
C GLN A 18 -1.54 -21.14 13.21
N GLN A 19 -2.35 -20.14 12.89
CA GLN A 19 -3.38 -20.26 11.87
C GLN A 19 -2.66 -20.72 10.60
N ASP A 20 -3.14 -21.76 9.93
CA ASP A 20 -2.52 -22.27 8.70
C ASP A 20 -2.49 -21.15 7.65
N VAL A 21 -1.38 -20.43 7.57
CA VAL A 21 -1.16 -19.38 6.58
C VAL A 21 -0.94 -20.08 5.24
N SER A 22 -1.88 -19.91 4.31
CA SER A 22 -1.71 -20.42 2.95
C SER A 22 -0.50 -19.75 2.30
N LYS A 23 0.52 -20.56 1.96
CA LYS A 23 1.71 -20.17 1.20
C LYS A 23 1.57 -20.66 -0.24
N THR A 24 0.89 -19.87 -1.05
CA THR A 24 0.71 -20.11 -2.49
C THR A 24 1.33 -18.95 -3.26
N MET A 25 1.84 -19.18 -4.47
CA MET A 25 2.32 -18.06 -5.29
C MET A 25 1.14 -17.15 -5.68
N VAL A 26 1.37 -15.84 -5.75
CA VAL A 26 0.43 -14.90 -6.35
C VAL A 26 0.27 -15.27 -7.82
N ASP A 27 -0.97 -15.45 -8.26
CA ASP A 27 -1.28 -15.71 -9.66
C ASP A 27 -1.39 -14.36 -10.39
N LEU A 28 -0.31 -13.99 -11.08
CA LEU A 28 -0.12 -12.71 -11.75
C LEU A 28 -0.36 -12.87 -13.25
N LYS A 29 -1.32 -12.12 -13.78
CA LYS A 29 -1.55 -12.03 -15.23
C LYS A 29 -1.14 -10.65 -15.74
N LEU A 30 -0.11 -10.62 -16.59
CA LEU A 30 0.34 -9.39 -17.25
C LEU A 30 -0.78 -8.85 -18.15
N LEU A 31 -1.08 -7.56 -18.00
CA LEU A 31 -2.08 -6.86 -18.80
C LEU A 31 -1.45 -5.89 -19.80
N LYS A 32 -0.44 -5.11 -19.36
CA LYS A 32 0.15 -4.05 -20.19
C LYS A 32 1.53 -3.63 -19.68
N GLU A 33 2.45 -3.35 -20.61
CA GLU A 33 3.61 -2.48 -20.36
C GLU A 33 3.19 -1.02 -20.61
N ILE A 34 3.36 -0.15 -19.62
CA ILE A 34 2.98 1.27 -19.73
C ILE A 34 4.13 2.05 -20.38
N PRO A 35 3.90 2.73 -21.51
CA PRO A 35 4.93 3.52 -22.18
C PRO A 35 5.16 4.84 -21.44
N ILE A 36 5.91 4.79 -20.35
CA ILE A 36 6.25 5.97 -19.55
C ILE A 36 7.24 6.90 -20.27
N ASP A 37 7.13 8.21 -20.01
CA ASP A 37 8.07 9.23 -20.48
C ASP A 37 9.50 8.92 -20.01
N SER A 38 10.49 9.12 -20.89
CA SER A 38 11.90 8.79 -20.63
C SER A 38 12.55 9.57 -19.48
N SER A 39 11.87 10.59 -18.95
CA SER A 39 12.34 11.36 -17.79
C SER A 39 11.96 10.75 -16.44
N VAL A 40 11.25 9.62 -16.43
CA VAL A 40 10.95 8.76 -15.27
C VAL A 40 11.26 7.30 -15.65
N ASN A 41 11.48 6.43 -14.66
CA ASN A 41 11.94 5.06 -14.92
C ASN A 41 11.40 3.99 -13.95
N GLN A 42 10.49 4.38 -13.07
CA GLN A 42 9.85 3.47 -12.12
C GLN A 42 8.47 4.00 -11.71
N CYS A 43 7.55 3.11 -11.37
CA CYS A 43 6.33 3.44 -10.64
C CYS A 43 6.56 3.38 -9.13
N GLN A 44 5.71 4.07 -8.39
CA GLN A 44 5.76 4.14 -6.93
C GLN A 44 4.37 4.18 -6.27
N GLY A 45 3.39 4.80 -6.93
CA GLY A 45 2.02 4.84 -6.43
C GLY A 45 1.03 4.39 -7.49
N PHE A 46 -0.03 3.70 -7.05
CA PHE A 46 -1.09 3.23 -7.93
C PHE A 46 -2.42 3.12 -7.18
N CYS A 47 -3.47 3.73 -7.72
CA CYS A 47 -4.82 3.58 -7.17
C CYS A 47 -5.91 3.68 -8.24
N TYR A 48 -7.14 3.36 -7.86
CA TYR A 48 -8.32 3.47 -8.70
C TYR A 48 -9.16 4.68 -8.30
N ASN A 49 -9.28 5.65 -9.22
CA ASN A 49 -10.21 6.75 -9.10
C ASN A 49 -11.60 6.30 -9.58
N SER A 50 -12.43 5.88 -8.63
CA SER A 50 -13.78 5.38 -8.91
C SER A 50 -14.76 6.43 -9.45
N LYS A 51 -14.49 7.72 -9.28
CA LYS A 51 -15.35 8.80 -9.81
C LYS A 51 -15.10 9.05 -11.29
N LYS A 52 -13.83 9.02 -11.72
CA LYS A 52 -13.43 9.20 -13.13
C LYS A 52 -13.39 7.89 -13.92
N ASP A 53 -13.49 6.74 -13.24
CA ASP A 53 -13.28 5.41 -13.83
C ASP A 53 -11.92 5.30 -14.52
N VAL A 54 -10.84 5.64 -13.81
CA VAL A 54 -9.45 5.53 -14.28
C VAL A 54 -8.56 4.95 -13.19
N PHE A 55 -7.50 4.25 -13.59
CA PHE A 55 -6.38 4.03 -12.68
C PHE A 55 -5.46 5.26 -12.70
N VAL A 56 -4.90 5.61 -11.55
CA VAL A 56 -3.92 6.67 -11.40
C VAL A 56 -2.59 6.03 -11.05
N LEU A 57 -1.56 6.30 -11.85
CA LEU A 57 -0.22 5.74 -11.74
C LEU A 57 0.80 6.85 -11.55
N ALA A 58 1.52 6.85 -10.43
CA ALA A 58 2.64 7.74 -10.19
C ALA A 58 3.95 7.08 -10.61
N CYS A 59 4.68 7.74 -11.51
CA CYS A 59 6.02 7.37 -11.93
C CYS A 59 7.02 8.46 -11.59
N ILE A 60 8.23 8.05 -11.22
CA ILE A 60 9.30 8.94 -10.78
C ILE A 60 10.62 8.59 -11.48
N ASN A 61 11.60 9.50 -11.43
CA ASN A 61 12.99 9.16 -11.73
C ASN A 61 13.74 8.70 -10.48
N SER A 62 14.84 7.98 -10.67
CA SER A 62 15.69 7.50 -9.57
C SER A 62 16.24 8.61 -8.68
N GLU A 63 16.34 9.84 -9.17
CA GLU A 63 16.76 11.00 -8.35
C GLU A 63 15.62 11.65 -7.55
N ASN A 64 14.36 11.19 -7.68
CA ASN A 64 13.18 11.73 -7.01
C ASN A 64 12.90 13.22 -7.30
N THR A 65 13.38 13.74 -8.43
CA THR A 65 13.26 15.16 -8.83
C THR A 65 12.23 15.40 -9.92
N ARG A 66 11.70 14.33 -10.52
CA ARG A 66 10.66 14.36 -11.55
C ARG A 66 9.60 13.34 -11.19
N GLN A 67 8.35 13.80 -11.20
CA GLN A 67 7.18 12.96 -10.98
C GLN A 67 6.24 13.15 -12.16
N ILE A 68 5.67 12.07 -12.63
CA ILE A 68 4.61 12.08 -13.62
C ILE A 68 3.49 11.21 -13.11
N ILE A 69 2.30 11.79 -13.02
CA ILE A 69 1.08 11.05 -12.74
C ILE A 69 0.39 10.80 -14.07
N TYR A 70 0.05 9.55 -14.34
CA TYR A 70 -0.74 9.11 -15.48
C TYR A 70 -2.13 8.71 -15.02
N GLU A 71 -3.12 9.04 -15.83
CA GLU A 71 -4.43 8.40 -15.78
C GLU A 71 -4.50 7.35 -16.87
N LEU A 72 -4.91 6.14 -16.51
CA LEU A 72 -5.00 4.99 -17.40
C LEU A 72 -6.46 4.58 -17.56
N ASP A 73 -6.89 4.37 -18.80
CA ASP A 73 -8.18 3.74 -19.07
C ASP A 73 -8.19 2.32 -18.47
N PRO A 74 -9.17 1.95 -17.65
CA PRO A 74 -9.14 0.71 -16.89
C PRO A 74 -9.47 -0.54 -17.71
N ARG A 75 -9.82 -0.39 -18.99
CA ARG A 75 -10.13 -1.49 -19.91
C ARG A 75 -8.94 -1.80 -20.82
N THR A 76 -8.18 -0.79 -21.21
CA THR A 76 -7.10 -0.86 -22.21
C THR A 76 -5.72 -0.59 -21.61
N PHE A 77 -5.66 0.06 -20.45
CA PHE A 77 -4.47 0.60 -19.80
C PHE A 77 -3.70 1.61 -20.66
N ASP A 78 -4.38 2.21 -21.64
CA ASP A 78 -3.82 3.31 -22.42
C ASP A 78 -3.84 4.60 -21.57
N ILE A 79 -2.81 5.42 -21.74
CA ILE A 79 -2.68 6.69 -21.04
C ILE A 79 -3.72 7.68 -21.59
N VAL A 80 -4.65 8.12 -20.74
CA VAL A 80 -5.70 9.10 -21.06
C VAL A 80 -5.47 10.46 -20.41
N GLY A 81 -4.49 10.56 -19.49
CA GLY A 81 -4.06 11.81 -18.87
C GLY A 81 -2.60 11.75 -18.43
N THR A 82 -1.89 12.87 -18.52
CA THR A 82 -0.46 12.98 -18.15
C THR A 82 -0.20 14.31 -17.45
N TYR A 83 0.34 14.26 -16.23
CA TYR A 83 0.54 15.42 -15.37
C TYR A 83 1.96 15.40 -14.81
N LYS A 84 2.74 16.45 -15.08
CA LYS A 84 4.19 16.48 -14.80
C LYS A 84 4.52 17.45 -13.66
N PHE A 85 5.32 17.00 -12.72
CA PHE A 85 5.74 17.76 -11.54
C PHE A 85 7.25 17.72 -11.34
N ARG A 86 7.74 18.70 -10.56
CA ARG A 86 9.16 18.82 -10.13
C ARG A 86 9.29 19.19 -8.66
N ASP A 87 8.20 19.16 -7.91
CA ASP A 87 8.19 19.56 -6.51
C ASP A 87 8.57 18.37 -5.61
N ALA A 88 9.87 18.12 -5.56
CA ALA A 88 10.44 17.08 -4.71
C ALA A 88 10.12 17.31 -3.22
N SER A 89 9.86 18.55 -2.80
CA SER A 89 9.60 18.84 -1.39
C SER A 89 8.30 18.22 -0.89
N VAL A 90 7.31 18.02 -1.76
CA VAL A 90 5.99 17.47 -1.40
C VAL A 90 5.66 16.14 -2.08
N LEU A 91 6.18 15.88 -3.28
CA LEU A 91 5.91 14.63 -4.00
C LEU A 91 7.08 13.64 -3.95
N ALA A 92 8.31 14.10 -4.21
CA ALA A 92 9.54 13.28 -4.40
C ALA A 92 9.30 11.81 -4.78
N HIS A 93 9.30 10.89 -3.81
CA HIS A 93 9.24 9.46 -4.08
C HIS A 93 7.82 8.94 -4.36
N MET A 94 6.78 9.62 -3.87
CA MET A 94 5.39 9.20 -4.01
C MET A 94 5.15 7.71 -3.71
N ASN A 95 5.66 7.21 -2.57
CA ASN A 95 5.76 5.78 -2.23
C ASN A 95 4.43 4.99 -2.27
N THR A 96 3.30 5.67 -2.40
CA THR A 96 1.97 5.07 -2.54
C THR A 96 1.01 6.11 -3.12
N LEU A 97 -0.08 5.66 -3.73
CA LEU A 97 -1.25 6.48 -3.96
C LEU A 97 -2.48 5.79 -3.38
N THR A 98 -3.35 6.56 -2.73
CA THR A 98 -4.69 6.09 -2.39
C THR A 98 -5.73 7.16 -2.66
N TYR A 99 -6.94 6.75 -3.06
CA TYR A 99 -8.02 7.64 -3.45
C TYR A 99 -9.14 7.63 -2.40
N ASN A 100 -9.55 8.82 -1.95
CA ASN A 100 -10.74 8.98 -1.14
C ASN A 100 -11.89 9.57 -1.99
N PRO A 101 -12.95 8.79 -2.30
CA PRO A 101 -14.09 9.28 -3.06
C PRO A 101 -14.97 10.29 -2.31
N ASP A 102 -14.88 10.37 -0.98
CA ASP A 102 -15.70 11.29 -0.17
C ASP A 102 -15.15 12.73 -0.24
N THR A 103 -13.83 12.87 -0.39
CA THR A 103 -13.17 14.18 -0.56
C THR A 103 -12.76 14.47 -2.00
N ASN A 104 -12.80 13.45 -2.87
CA ASN A 104 -12.26 13.48 -4.23
C ASN A 104 -10.78 13.86 -4.28
N LEU A 105 -10.00 13.36 -3.33
CA LEU A 105 -8.56 13.60 -3.24
C LEU A 105 -7.79 12.28 -3.38
N LEU A 106 -6.65 12.38 -4.04
CA LEU A 106 -5.57 11.39 -3.93
C LEU A 106 -4.67 11.78 -2.75
N TYR A 107 -4.10 10.78 -2.11
CA TYR A 107 -3.16 10.93 -1.01
C TYR A 107 -1.90 10.16 -1.35
N THR A 108 -0.75 10.79 -1.18
CA THR A 108 0.57 10.18 -1.39
C THR A 108 1.46 10.43 -0.19
N THR A 109 2.32 9.47 0.12
CA THR A 109 3.42 9.61 1.08
C THR A 109 4.69 10.04 0.35
N ASN A 110 5.62 10.69 1.07
CA ASN A 110 6.92 11.08 0.53
C ASN A 110 8.02 10.75 1.55
N ALA A 111 8.29 9.46 1.74
CA ALA A 111 9.18 8.99 2.79
C ALA A 111 10.67 9.29 2.55
N MET A 112 11.02 9.69 1.32
CA MET A 112 12.37 10.11 0.94
C MET A 112 12.73 11.48 1.52
N VAL A 113 11.79 12.43 1.52
CA VAL A 113 12.01 13.80 2.04
C VAL A 113 11.49 13.94 3.46
N ASP A 114 10.27 13.48 3.72
CA ASP A 114 9.63 13.59 5.03
C ASP A 114 8.55 12.50 5.17
N GLY A 115 8.92 11.38 5.79
CA GLY A 115 7.98 10.25 5.96
C GLY A 115 6.85 10.50 6.97
N HIS A 116 6.80 11.67 7.61
CA HIS A 116 5.64 12.09 8.41
C HIS A 116 4.62 12.86 7.59
N ARG A 117 4.88 13.09 6.29
CA ARG A 117 4.08 13.92 5.41
C ARG A 117 3.22 13.08 4.48
N ILE A 118 1.94 13.44 4.44
CA ILE A 118 1.00 13.02 3.41
C ILE A 118 0.65 14.26 2.59
N THR A 119 0.78 14.16 1.27
CA THR A 119 0.42 15.21 0.33
C THR A 119 -0.89 14.85 -0.34
N THR A 120 -1.81 15.81 -0.39
CA THR A 120 -3.07 15.66 -1.13
C THR A 120 -2.91 16.14 -2.57
N ILE A 121 -3.64 15.52 -3.49
CA ILE A 121 -3.73 15.94 -4.89
C ILE A 121 -5.21 15.92 -5.27
N ASP A 122 -5.69 17.01 -5.88
CA ASP A 122 -7.06 17.09 -6.38
C ASP A 122 -7.26 16.09 -7.52
N ALA A 123 -8.23 15.18 -7.40
CA ALA A 123 -8.36 14.06 -8.34
C ALA A 123 -8.98 14.45 -9.69
N ASP A 124 -9.60 15.63 -9.81
CA ASP A 124 -10.18 16.10 -11.06
C ASP A 124 -9.13 16.84 -11.90
N THR A 125 -8.32 17.69 -11.24
CA THR A 125 -7.38 18.64 -11.84
C THR A 125 -5.91 18.22 -11.75
N MET A 126 -5.59 17.25 -10.89
CA MET A 126 -4.24 16.83 -10.53
C MET A 126 -3.38 17.95 -9.94
N SER A 127 -3.98 18.98 -9.34
CA SER A 127 -3.24 20.02 -8.62
C SER A 127 -2.79 19.52 -7.24
N ILE A 128 -1.55 19.84 -6.85
CA ILE A 128 -1.05 19.59 -5.49
C ILE A 128 -1.86 20.43 -4.50
N GLY A 129 -2.39 19.78 -3.47
CA GLY A 129 -3.16 20.40 -2.39
C GLY A 129 -2.33 20.60 -1.12
N ASN A 130 -2.98 20.39 0.02
CA ASN A 130 -2.37 20.53 1.34
C ASN A 130 -1.47 19.35 1.70
N THR A 131 -0.55 19.60 2.63
CA THR A 131 0.24 18.58 3.33
C THR A 131 -0.32 18.34 4.73
N ILE A 132 -0.32 17.09 5.16
CA ILE A 132 -0.78 16.64 6.47
C ILE A 132 0.41 15.98 7.18
N THR A 133 0.66 16.36 8.43
CA THR A 133 1.70 15.75 9.26
C THR A 133 1.09 14.71 10.18
N ILE A 134 1.64 13.51 10.18
CA ILE A 134 1.24 12.40 11.04
C ILE A 134 2.38 12.04 12.02
N PRO A 135 2.08 11.42 13.17
CA PRO A 135 3.10 11.13 14.18
C PRO A 135 4.11 10.05 13.77
N GLU A 136 3.72 9.15 12.87
CA GLU A 136 4.53 8.00 12.47
C GLU A 136 5.20 8.24 11.11
N ARG A 137 6.41 7.70 10.93
CA ARG A 137 7.04 7.65 9.61
C ARG A 137 6.38 6.53 8.79
N VAL A 138 5.67 6.89 7.73
CA VAL A 138 4.94 5.93 6.89
C VAL A 138 5.48 5.91 5.46
N PHE A 139 5.52 4.71 4.88
CA PHE A 139 5.95 4.47 3.50
C PHE A 139 4.75 4.14 2.60
N ASN A 140 3.72 3.48 3.13
CA ASN A 140 2.47 3.22 2.41
C ASN A 140 1.26 3.80 3.16
N LEU A 141 0.15 3.90 2.43
CA LEU A 141 -1.11 4.43 2.94
C LEU A 141 -2.26 3.90 2.08
N ALA A 142 -3.27 3.31 2.70
CA ALA A 142 -4.49 2.86 2.04
C ALA A 142 -5.72 3.53 2.66
N TYR A 143 -6.69 3.92 1.85
CA TYR A 143 -7.98 4.40 2.32
C TYR A 143 -9.04 3.30 2.19
N ASP A 144 -9.66 2.93 3.31
CA ASP A 144 -10.80 2.03 3.35
C ASP A 144 -12.10 2.82 3.39
N LYS A 145 -12.79 2.87 2.24
CA LYS A 145 -14.08 3.54 2.08
C LYS A 145 -15.16 3.00 3.02
N LYS A 146 -15.16 1.70 3.33
CA LYS A 146 -16.23 1.08 4.14
C LYS A 146 -16.15 1.48 5.59
N THR A 147 -14.93 1.62 6.11
CA THR A 147 -14.69 2.02 7.50
C THR A 147 -14.40 3.51 7.66
N ASN A 148 -14.22 4.24 6.54
CA ASN A 148 -13.78 5.64 6.48
C ASN A 148 -12.48 5.86 7.27
N GLN A 149 -11.49 5.01 6.99
CA GLN A 149 -10.21 4.98 7.69
C GLN A 149 -9.04 5.03 6.72
N PHE A 150 -7.94 5.61 7.16
CA PHE A 150 -6.63 5.41 6.53
C PHE A 150 -5.85 4.35 7.29
N ILE A 151 -5.10 3.53 6.56
CA ILE A 151 -4.29 2.44 7.10
C ILE A 151 -2.85 2.64 6.64
N SER A 152 -1.87 2.51 7.53
CA SER A 152 -0.45 2.44 7.18
C SER A 152 0.21 1.23 7.80
N ILE A 153 1.22 0.68 7.13
CA ILE A 153 2.03 -0.45 7.59
C ILE A 153 3.45 0.05 7.85
N VAL A 154 3.85 0.03 9.11
CA VAL A 154 5.16 0.51 9.58
C VAL A 154 6.03 -0.69 9.93
N PRO A 155 7.27 -0.80 9.40
CA PRO A 155 8.18 -1.86 9.82
C PRO A 155 8.65 -1.64 11.27
N ILE A 156 8.60 -2.70 12.08
CA ILE A 156 9.15 -2.70 13.44
C ILE A 156 10.57 -3.31 13.41
N ASP A 157 10.67 -4.49 12.79
CA ASP A 157 11.91 -5.21 12.51
C ASP A 157 11.78 -5.93 11.14
N ALA A 158 12.69 -6.84 10.83
CA ALA A 158 12.71 -7.57 9.57
C ALA A 158 11.40 -8.36 9.31
N THR A 159 10.78 -8.93 10.33
CA THR A 159 9.58 -9.77 10.18
C THR A 159 8.32 -9.04 10.63
N MET A 160 8.41 -8.21 11.66
CA MET A 160 7.27 -7.60 12.33
C MET A 160 6.84 -6.29 11.68
N ARG A 161 5.53 -6.10 11.57
CA ARG A 161 4.89 -4.88 11.07
C ARG A 161 3.86 -4.36 12.06
N ARG A 162 3.75 -3.03 12.18
CA ARG A 162 2.66 -2.34 12.87
C ARG A 162 1.67 -1.81 11.85
N ILE A 163 0.43 -2.24 11.94
CA ILE A 163 -0.69 -1.69 11.18
C ILE A 163 -1.35 -0.61 12.02
N ASN A 164 -1.29 0.63 11.55
CA ASN A 164 -1.96 1.77 12.16
C ASN A 164 -3.26 2.08 11.43
N TYR A 165 -4.30 2.42 12.19
CA TYR A 165 -5.61 2.80 11.70
C TYR A 165 -5.89 4.24 12.13
N TYR A 166 -6.12 5.12 11.17
CA TYR A 166 -6.41 6.53 11.38
C TYR A 166 -7.85 6.84 10.94
N ASN A 167 -8.46 7.84 11.55
CA ASN A 167 -9.73 8.37 11.03
C ASN A 167 -9.47 9.26 9.79
N SER A 168 -10.55 9.77 9.19
CA SER A 168 -10.49 10.69 8.04
C SER A 168 -9.71 12.00 8.31
N GLN A 169 -9.42 12.34 9.57
CA GLN A 169 -8.65 13.50 9.99
C GLN A 169 -7.20 13.12 10.37
N PHE A 170 -6.76 11.91 10.02
CA PHE A 170 -5.43 11.37 10.33
C PHE A 170 -5.09 11.29 11.83
N GLN A 171 -6.11 11.21 12.70
CA GLN A 171 -5.91 10.89 14.11
C GLN A 171 -5.80 9.37 14.26
N LEU A 172 -4.75 8.91 14.94
CA LEU A 172 -4.54 7.49 15.21
C LEU A 172 -5.63 6.96 16.17
N ILE A 173 -6.36 5.93 15.73
CA ILE A 173 -7.43 5.29 16.51
C ILE A 173 -6.95 3.98 17.13
N ARG A 174 -6.13 3.21 16.40
CA ARG A 174 -5.70 1.86 16.80
C ARG A 174 -4.39 1.49 16.11
N SER A 175 -3.60 0.64 16.76
CA SER A 175 -2.47 -0.06 16.16
C SER A 175 -2.54 -1.57 16.43
N LYS A 176 -1.98 -2.39 15.54
CA LYS A 176 -1.85 -3.84 15.71
C LYS A 176 -0.52 -4.31 15.13
N ASP A 177 0.23 -5.05 15.92
CA ASP A 177 1.48 -5.67 15.47
C ASP A 177 1.19 -7.06 14.90
N ILE A 178 1.84 -7.39 13.79
CA ILE A 178 1.72 -8.66 13.07
C ILE A 178 3.10 -9.17 12.65
N ASP A 179 3.25 -10.47 12.49
CA ASP A 179 4.41 -11.09 11.84
C ASP A 179 4.10 -11.26 10.35
N ALA A 180 4.83 -10.54 9.49
CA ALA A 180 4.70 -10.64 8.03
C ALA A 180 5.52 -11.79 7.44
N HIS A 181 6.24 -12.55 8.27
CA HIS A 181 7.10 -13.68 7.90
C HIS A 181 8.03 -13.36 6.73
N HIS A 182 8.69 -12.21 6.85
CA HIS A 182 9.57 -11.62 5.85
C HIS A 182 10.94 -11.28 6.47
N ASP A 183 11.98 -11.12 5.66
CA ASP A 183 13.37 -10.92 6.14
C ASP A 183 13.99 -9.61 5.61
N ASP A 184 13.18 -8.56 5.52
CA ASP A 184 13.66 -7.21 5.28
C ASP A 184 12.65 -6.14 5.77
N TYR A 185 13.09 -4.88 5.82
CA TYR A 185 12.31 -3.75 6.35
C TYR A 185 11.35 -3.12 5.33
N ASN A 186 11.41 -3.54 4.07
CA ASN A 186 10.64 -2.89 3.01
C ASN A 186 9.17 -3.26 3.10
N ASN A 187 8.36 -2.25 2.80
CA ASN A 187 6.94 -2.40 2.54
C ASN A 187 6.62 -1.48 1.39
N ASN A 188 5.98 -2.06 0.39
CA ASN A 188 5.48 -1.33 -0.75
C ASN A 188 4.01 -0.99 -0.47
N GLY A 189 3.26 -0.64 -1.51
CA GLY A 189 1.91 -0.17 -1.42
C GLY A 189 0.91 -1.14 -0.78
N ALA A 190 -0.24 -0.58 -0.43
CA ALA A 190 -1.24 -1.25 0.37
C ALA A 190 -2.65 -0.93 -0.14
N PHE A 191 -3.53 -1.92 0.01
CA PHE A 191 -4.94 -1.83 -0.29
C PHE A 191 -5.75 -2.16 0.97
N ALA A 192 -6.86 -1.46 1.18
CA ALA A 192 -7.75 -1.71 2.30
C ALA A 192 -9.22 -1.69 1.88
N THR A 193 -9.99 -2.65 2.39
CA THR A 193 -11.44 -2.71 2.16
C THR A 193 -12.12 -3.46 3.29
N ASP A 194 -13.18 -2.88 3.85
CA ASP A 194 -14.02 -3.53 4.88
C ASP A 194 -13.20 -4.05 6.07
N GLY A 195 -12.24 -3.25 6.52
CA GLY A 195 -11.30 -3.54 7.60
C GLY A 195 -10.19 -4.51 7.24
N LYS A 196 -10.24 -5.17 6.08
CA LYS A 196 -9.14 -6.03 5.60
C LYS A 196 -8.05 -5.16 4.98
N THR A 197 -6.80 -5.60 5.12
CA THR A 197 -5.63 -4.94 4.53
C THR A 197 -4.83 -5.95 3.73
N ILE A 198 -4.35 -5.54 2.55
CA ILE A 198 -3.42 -6.29 1.73
C ILE A 198 -2.24 -5.37 1.46
N PHE A 199 -1.00 -5.86 1.61
CA PHE A 199 0.18 -5.05 1.31
C PHE A 199 1.28 -5.91 0.70
N ALA A 200 2.13 -5.27 -0.11
CA ALA A 200 3.30 -5.90 -0.70
C ALA A 200 4.55 -5.67 0.16
N THR A 201 5.42 -6.67 0.17
CA THR A 201 6.85 -6.57 0.52
C THR A 201 7.66 -6.70 -0.76
N LEU A 202 8.98 -6.85 -0.68
CA LEU A 202 9.80 -7.12 -1.88
C LEU A 202 9.53 -8.46 -2.55
N SER A 203 8.92 -9.42 -1.85
CA SER A 203 8.78 -10.79 -2.38
C SER A 203 7.46 -11.46 -2.07
N THR A 204 6.62 -10.85 -1.23
CA THR A 204 5.36 -11.42 -0.78
C THR A 204 4.25 -10.39 -0.75
N VAL A 205 3.02 -10.87 -0.88
CA VAL A 205 1.80 -10.14 -0.58
C VAL A 205 1.20 -10.74 0.69
N VAL A 206 0.94 -9.90 1.67
CA VAL A 206 0.40 -10.27 2.98
C VAL A 206 -1.05 -9.81 3.07
N THR A 207 -1.95 -10.70 3.44
CA THR A 207 -3.37 -10.38 3.69
C THR A 207 -3.67 -10.46 5.18
N VAL A 208 -4.30 -9.41 5.68
CA VAL A 208 -4.69 -9.25 7.07
C VAL A 208 -6.20 -9.06 7.14
N ASP A 209 -6.87 -9.83 7.99
CA ASP A 209 -8.30 -9.70 8.19
C ASP A 209 -8.67 -8.48 9.05
N LYS A 210 -9.98 -8.22 9.16
CA LYS A 210 -10.53 -7.11 9.95
C LYS A 210 -10.23 -7.15 11.45
N THR A 211 -9.77 -8.29 11.96
CA THR A 211 -9.36 -8.46 13.37
C THR A 211 -7.86 -8.24 13.56
N GLY A 212 -7.13 -8.01 12.46
CA GLY A 212 -5.69 -7.79 12.48
C GLY A 212 -4.88 -9.09 12.51
N ASN A 213 -5.46 -10.21 12.05
CA ASN A 213 -4.74 -11.49 11.93
C ASN A 213 -4.28 -11.71 10.49
N VAL A 214 -3.07 -12.25 10.31
CA VAL A 214 -2.55 -12.61 9.00
C VAL A 214 -3.22 -13.90 8.52
N THR A 215 -3.91 -13.83 7.38
CA THR A 215 -4.69 -14.96 6.84
C THR A 215 -4.07 -15.59 5.60
N LYS A 216 -3.18 -14.88 4.90
CA LYS A 216 -2.53 -15.35 3.67
C LYS A 216 -1.21 -14.64 3.47
N ILE A 217 -0.18 -15.38 3.06
CA ILE A 217 1.11 -14.83 2.63
C ILE A 217 1.49 -15.55 1.35
N SER A 218 1.57 -14.80 0.25
CA SER A 218 1.88 -15.37 -1.06
C SER A 218 3.09 -14.73 -1.66
N SER A 219 4.03 -15.54 -2.14
CA SER A 219 5.20 -15.05 -2.85
C SER A 219 4.91 -14.72 -4.31
N PHE A 220 5.72 -13.87 -4.93
CA PHE A 220 5.70 -13.60 -6.37
C PHE A 220 7.11 -13.72 -6.98
N PRO A 221 7.25 -13.79 -8.32
CA PRO A 221 8.55 -13.91 -8.98
C PRO A 221 9.53 -12.80 -8.56
N LYS A 222 10.78 -13.16 -8.26
CA LYS A 222 11.78 -12.25 -7.64
C LYS A 222 12.29 -11.14 -8.56
N ASP A 223 12.04 -11.25 -9.85
CA ASP A 223 12.37 -10.25 -10.88
C ASP A 223 11.28 -9.17 -11.01
N LEU A 224 10.15 -9.34 -10.32
CA LEU A 224 9.08 -8.37 -10.22
C LEU A 224 9.13 -7.65 -8.87
N GLU A 225 8.81 -6.37 -8.89
CA GLU A 225 8.59 -5.57 -7.68
C GLU A 225 7.18 -4.97 -7.75
N ILE A 226 6.26 -5.47 -6.92
CA ILE A 226 4.93 -4.87 -6.78
C ILE A 226 5.08 -3.60 -5.95
N GLU A 227 4.87 -2.44 -6.58
CA GLU A 227 5.04 -1.13 -5.94
C GLU A 227 3.78 -0.68 -5.24
N ASP A 228 2.62 -0.86 -5.87
CA ASP A 228 1.34 -0.48 -5.28
C ASP A 228 0.19 -1.21 -5.98
N MET A 229 -0.98 -1.26 -5.33
CA MET A 229 -2.11 -2.07 -5.79
C MET A 229 -3.45 -1.47 -5.39
N ASP A 230 -4.46 -1.68 -6.23
CA ASP A 230 -5.84 -1.30 -5.92
C ASP A 230 -6.84 -2.17 -6.68
N MET A 231 -8.11 -2.04 -6.32
CA MET A 231 -9.17 -2.91 -6.79
C MET A 231 -10.21 -2.15 -7.62
N ARG A 232 -10.59 -2.76 -8.75
CA ARG A 232 -11.73 -2.31 -9.56
C ARG A 232 -12.62 -3.51 -9.87
N HIS A 233 -13.91 -3.39 -9.57
CA HIS A 233 -14.91 -4.44 -9.80
C HIS A 233 -14.49 -5.83 -9.26
N ASN A 234 -13.97 -5.87 -8.02
CA ASN A 234 -13.50 -7.08 -7.34
C ASN A 234 -12.32 -7.79 -8.05
N ILE A 235 -11.58 -7.07 -8.89
CA ILE A 235 -10.32 -7.54 -9.45
C ILE A 235 -9.23 -6.64 -8.89
N MET A 236 -8.22 -7.25 -8.27
CA MET A 236 -7.04 -6.55 -7.79
C MET A 236 -6.05 -6.35 -8.93
N TYR A 237 -5.51 -5.14 -9.04
CA TYR A 237 -4.52 -4.74 -10.02
C TYR A 237 -3.28 -4.21 -9.29
N ALA A 238 -2.11 -4.50 -9.84
CA ALA A 238 -0.83 -4.07 -9.29
C ALA A 238 -0.02 -3.33 -10.35
N ALA A 239 0.60 -2.22 -9.93
CA ALA A 239 1.67 -1.58 -10.67
C ALA A 239 3.00 -2.23 -10.27
N VAL A 240 3.77 -2.64 -11.27
CA VAL A 240 4.95 -3.48 -11.09
C VAL A 240 6.14 -2.88 -11.82
N ASN A 241 7.26 -2.76 -11.11
CA ASN A 241 8.56 -2.44 -11.70
C ASN A 241 9.26 -3.73 -12.15
N MET A 242 9.82 -3.71 -13.37
CA MET A 242 10.72 -4.75 -13.86
C MET A 242 11.66 -4.16 -14.91
N ASN A 243 12.97 -4.28 -14.73
CA ASN A 243 14.00 -3.81 -15.68
C ASN A 243 13.82 -2.34 -16.14
N HIS A 244 13.58 -1.42 -15.20
CA HIS A 244 13.32 0.02 -15.46
C HIS A 244 12.09 0.32 -16.34
N LYS A 245 11.15 -0.62 -16.40
CA LYS A 245 9.86 -0.49 -17.07
C LYS A 245 8.75 -0.71 -16.06
N VAL A 246 7.57 -0.19 -16.41
CA VAL A 246 6.36 -0.25 -15.58
C VAL A 246 5.32 -1.13 -16.27
N PHE A 247 4.73 -2.03 -15.50
CA PHE A 247 3.73 -2.97 -15.98
C PHE A 247 2.50 -2.95 -15.08
N ILE A 248 1.34 -3.25 -15.66
CA ILE A 248 0.11 -3.51 -14.91
C ILE A 248 -0.20 -5.00 -14.98
N TYR A 249 -0.43 -5.60 -13.81
CA TYR A 249 -0.87 -6.97 -13.64
C TYR A 249 -2.24 -7.00 -12.99
N SER A 250 -3.06 -8.02 -13.29
CA SER A 250 -4.13 -8.44 -12.38
C SER A 250 -3.60 -9.52 -11.44
N MET A 251 -3.98 -9.43 -10.17
CA MET A 251 -3.72 -10.43 -9.13
C MET A 251 -4.95 -11.33 -8.98
N LEU A 252 -4.84 -12.58 -9.43
CA LEU A 252 -5.94 -13.54 -9.33
C LEU A 252 -5.99 -14.12 -7.91
N ASN A 253 -7.21 -14.40 -7.43
CA ASN A 253 -7.49 -14.94 -6.08
C ASN A 253 -7.20 -13.97 -4.92
N TYR A 254 -7.41 -12.68 -5.14
CA TYR A 254 -7.35 -11.59 -4.15
C TYR A 254 -8.63 -10.76 -4.15
#